data_AF-A0A3A4S3U9-F1
#
_entry.id   AF-A0A3A4S3U9-F1
#
_cell.length_a   1.000
_cell.length_b   1.000
_cell.length_c   1.000
_cell.angle_alpha   90.00
_cell.angle_beta   90.00
_cell.angle_gamma   90.00
#
_symmetry.space_group_name_H-M   'P 1'
#
loop_
_entity.id
_entity.type
_entity.pdbx_description
1 polymer ?
#
loop_
_entity_poly.entity_id
_entity_poly.type
_entity_poly.pdbx_seq_one_letter_code
_entity_poly.pdbx_strand_id
1 'polypeptide(L)'
;MAYLELLKQAEAFHLLTDEALSVIETFCSHRQLQHGERLFKEGDAAVHLWVVMEGVIDLRFDLPGRETSPESTLSSVTKNNIIGWSSLIPPYHYKLSAYCDSLQCGMLMIDAQKLLAYLKENPKTGYQVFSAMLRVVGRRFERLQESAGETSPVLDKTNARTTTYGIPAGTREVMVSHEFLEQTDVFKSLTDAQLSSIRKNADVIDFKKDDRIFAQGDSATHVWIVREGEVRLQAETIENEGLNGGPLMSFMSQAHAFGWTCFVPPYQYRLSGYCDSRWCSLIRLNRIDLRRIFEDDFAIGFHVMSFLMEAVGRQFVQYQDEVARSRGIEMMNHW
;
A
#
# COMPACT_ATOMS: atom_id res chain seq x y z
N MET A 1 13.54 -28.40 7.93
CA MET A 1 13.07 -27.05 7.58
C MET A 1 13.73 -26.67 6.26
N ALA A 2 12.99 -26.81 5.16
CA ALA A 2 13.51 -26.67 3.79
C ALA A 2 13.55 -25.21 3.31
N TYR A 3 12.75 -24.32 3.91
CA TYR A 3 12.52 -22.95 3.46
C TYR A 3 12.70 -21.88 4.55
N LEU A 4 12.98 -22.27 5.80
CA LEU A 4 13.14 -21.34 6.92
C LEU A 4 14.13 -20.20 6.63
N GLU A 5 15.31 -20.52 6.09
CA GLU A 5 16.35 -19.53 5.79
C GLU A 5 15.94 -18.54 4.68
N LEU A 6 15.09 -19.00 3.74
CA LEU A 6 14.49 -18.12 2.74
C LEU A 6 13.46 -17.19 3.39
N LEU A 7 12.58 -17.71 4.25
CA LEU A 7 11.57 -16.91 4.94
C LEU A 7 12.20 -15.85 5.86
N LYS A 8 13.31 -16.16 6.53
CA LYS A 8 14.09 -15.18 7.33
C LYS A 8 14.56 -13.97 6.51
N GLN A 9 14.83 -14.18 5.22
CA GLN A 9 15.30 -13.13 4.32
C GLN A 9 14.17 -12.49 3.51
N ALA A 10 13.00 -13.11 3.48
CA ALA A 10 11.87 -12.65 2.69
C ALA A 10 11.35 -11.31 3.22
N GLU A 11 11.12 -10.35 2.31
CA GLU A 11 10.85 -8.97 2.69
C GLU A 11 9.59 -8.77 3.56
N ALA A 12 8.64 -9.72 3.54
CA ALA A 12 7.43 -9.69 4.36
C ALA A 12 7.58 -10.41 5.73
N PHE A 13 8.63 -11.22 5.92
CA PHE A 13 8.74 -12.15 7.05
C PHE A 13 10.03 -11.98 7.87
N HIS A 14 10.97 -11.14 7.43
CA HIS A 14 12.26 -10.90 8.08
C HIS A 14 12.20 -10.38 9.54
N LEU A 15 11.03 -9.96 10.03
CA LEU A 15 10.82 -9.50 11.41
C LEU A 15 10.33 -10.60 12.36
N LEU A 16 10.07 -11.80 11.84
CA LEU A 16 9.45 -12.89 12.59
C LEU A 16 10.49 -13.76 13.28
N THR A 17 10.07 -14.42 14.37
CA THR A 17 10.91 -15.40 15.08
C THR A 17 10.90 -16.75 14.35
N ASP A 18 11.91 -17.57 14.60
CA ASP A 18 12.04 -18.91 14.00
C ASP A 18 10.82 -19.79 14.29
N GLU A 19 10.18 -19.65 15.46
CA GLU A 19 8.96 -20.37 15.80
C GLU A 19 7.79 -19.98 14.88
N ALA A 20 7.57 -18.68 14.68
CA ALA A 20 6.51 -18.21 13.80
C ALA A 20 6.77 -18.57 12.33
N LEU A 21 8.05 -18.49 11.91
CA LEU A 21 8.46 -18.89 10.57
C LEU A 21 8.31 -20.39 10.34
N SER A 22 8.55 -21.22 11.35
CA SER A 22 8.35 -22.67 11.28
C SER A 22 6.87 -23.03 11.09
N VAL A 23 5.95 -22.28 11.69
CA VAL A 23 4.50 -22.45 11.44
C VAL A 23 4.16 -22.03 10.01
N ILE A 24 4.63 -20.86 9.55
CA ILE A 24 4.40 -20.38 8.18
C ILE A 24 4.96 -21.36 7.15
N GLU A 25 6.11 -21.99 7.42
CA GLU A 25 6.71 -23.01 6.56
C GLU A 25 5.76 -24.19 6.29
N THR A 26 4.86 -24.53 7.24
CA THR A 26 3.86 -25.60 7.04
C THR A 26 2.76 -25.24 6.04
N PHE A 27 2.64 -23.95 5.68
CA PHE A 27 1.71 -23.45 4.67
C PHE A 27 2.36 -23.39 3.28
N CYS A 28 3.67 -23.67 3.22
CA CYS A 28 4.47 -23.50 2.02
C CYS A 28 4.53 -24.76 1.18
N SER A 29 4.56 -24.55 -0.13
CA SER A 29 5.01 -25.52 -1.12
C SER A 29 5.88 -24.80 -2.15
N HIS A 30 6.37 -25.52 -3.15
CA HIS A 30 7.33 -24.98 -4.11
C HIS A 30 6.88 -25.22 -5.55
N ARG A 31 7.14 -24.24 -6.41
CA ARG A 31 6.85 -24.30 -7.84
C ARG A 31 8.07 -23.87 -8.63
N GLN A 32 8.38 -24.65 -9.67
CA GLN A 32 9.39 -24.32 -10.67
C GLN A 32 8.71 -23.86 -11.94
N LEU A 33 9.33 -22.89 -12.60
CA LEU A 33 8.87 -22.30 -13.85
C LEU A 33 10.01 -22.32 -14.86
N GLN A 34 9.71 -22.56 -16.13
CA GLN A 34 10.65 -22.34 -17.23
C GLN A 34 10.50 -20.92 -17.79
N HIS A 35 11.50 -20.44 -18.53
CA HIS A 35 11.43 -19.15 -19.23
C HIS A 35 10.12 -19.00 -20.03
N GLY A 36 9.47 -17.85 -19.88
CA GLY A 36 8.19 -17.53 -20.53
C GLY A 36 6.96 -18.20 -19.89
N GLU A 37 7.13 -19.14 -18.95
CA GLU A 37 5.99 -19.77 -18.27
C GLU A 37 5.26 -18.75 -17.39
N ARG A 38 3.93 -18.77 -17.47
CA ARG A 38 3.05 -17.97 -16.63
C ARG A 38 2.81 -18.63 -15.28
N LEU A 39 3.11 -17.93 -14.20
CA LEU A 39 2.81 -18.36 -12.84
C LEU A 39 1.31 -18.22 -12.54
N PHE A 40 0.73 -17.05 -12.81
CA PHE A 40 -0.69 -16.74 -12.69
C PHE A 40 -1.08 -15.66 -13.69
N LYS A 41 -2.38 -15.57 -14.01
CA LYS A 41 -2.92 -14.57 -14.93
C LYS A 41 -3.62 -13.43 -14.19
N GLU A 42 -3.60 -12.24 -14.77
CA GLU A 42 -4.52 -11.16 -14.42
C GLU A 42 -5.97 -11.66 -14.40
N GLY A 43 -6.71 -11.31 -13.35
CA GLY A 43 -8.09 -11.73 -13.13
C GLY A 43 -8.26 -13.10 -12.47
N ASP A 44 -7.20 -13.92 -12.36
CA ASP A 44 -7.29 -15.18 -11.61
C ASP A 44 -7.52 -14.91 -10.12
N ALA A 45 -8.20 -15.85 -9.45
CA ALA A 45 -8.33 -15.84 -8.00
C ALA A 45 -6.96 -15.88 -7.33
N ALA A 46 -6.66 -14.88 -6.50
CA ALA A 46 -5.41 -14.78 -5.77
C ALA A 46 -5.50 -15.58 -4.47
N VAL A 47 -5.10 -16.85 -4.51
CA VAL A 47 -5.15 -17.76 -3.35
C VAL A 47 -3.77 -18.03 -2.74
N HIS A 48 -2.71 -17.48 -3.33
CA HIS A 48 -1.34 -17.63 -2.84
C HIS A 48 -0.58 -16.31 -2.79
N LEU A 49 0.22 -16.16 -1.74
CA LEU A 49 1.36 -15.24 -1.68
C LEU A 49 2.60 -16.01 -2.14
N TRP A 50 3.47 -15.35 -2.89
CA TRP A 50 4.66 -16.01 -3.45
C TRP A 50 5.93 -15.30 -3.01
N VAL A 51 7.00 -16.06 -2.75
CA VAL A 51 8.36 -15.54 -2.56
C VAL A 51 9.23 -16.06 -3.70
N VAL A 52 9.98 -15.17 -4.35
CA VAL A 52 10.96 -15.58 -5.36
C VAL A 52 12.16 -16.22 -4.65
N MET A 53 12.45 -17.49 -4.96
CA MET A 53 13.61 -18.22 -4.43
C MET A 53 14.85 -17.96 -5.30
N GLU A 54 14.66 -17.95 -6.61
CA GLU A 54 15.67 -17.75 -7.64
C GLU A 54 15.03 -17.29 -8.96
N GLY A 55 15.83 -16.66 -9.81
CA GLY A 55 15.36 -16.08 -11.08
C GLY A 55 14.68 -14.72 -10.91
N VAL A 56 13.99 -14.30 -11.97
CA VAL A 56 13.30 -13.02 -12.10
C VAL A 56 11.87 -13.29 -12.59
N ILE A 57 10.90 -12.71 -11.89
CA ILE A 57 9.49 -12.74 -12.28
C ILE A 57 9.06 -11.36 -12.76
N ASP A 58 8.59 -11.28 -14.00
CA ASP A 58 7.98 -10.08 -14.55
C ASP A 58 6.49 -10.04 -14.22
N LEU A 59 6.02 -8.89 -13.73
CA LEU A 59 4.60 -8.57 -13.60
C LEU A 59 4.18 -7.69 -14.78
N ARG A 60 3.24 -8.20 -15.58
CA ARG A 60 2.82 -7.65 -16.87
C ARG A 60 1.32 -7.38 -16.88
N PHE A 61 0.89 -6.31 -17.55
CA PHE A 61 -0.52 -6.10 -17.86
C PHE A 61 -0.89 -6.86 -19.14
N ASP A 62 -2.08 -7.44 -19.20
CA ASP A 62 -2.55 -8.11 -20.41
C ASP A 62 -3.26 -7.11 -21.35
N LEU A 63 -2.88 -7.07 -22.63
CA LEU A 63 -3.57 -6.25 -23.64
C LEU A 63 -4.75 -7.03 -24.27
N PRO A 64 -5.94 -6.42 -24.46
CA PRO A 64 -7.06 -7.10 -25.09
C PRO A 64 -6.72 -7.64 -26.48
N GLY A 65 -6.95 -8.95 -26.69
CA GLY A 65 -6.74 -9.60 -27.98
C GLY A 65 -5.29 -9.77 -28.43
N ARG A 66 -4.30 -9.54 -27.54
CA ARG A 66 -2.87 -9.73 -27.81
C ARG A 66 -2.26 -10.71 -26.81
N GLU A 67 -1.24 -11.45 -27.25
CA GLU A 67 -0.39 -12.17 -26.32
C GLU A 67 0.46 -11.17 -25.52
N THR A 68 0.74 -11.52 -24.27
CA THR A 68 1.63 -10.71 -23.42
C THR A 68 3.05 -10.68 -24.01
N SER A 69 3.78 -9.60 -23.75
CA SER A 69 5.19 -9.49 -24.15
C SER A 69 6.01 -8.79 -23.06
N PRO A 70 7.35 -8.90 -23.06
CA PRO A 70 8.20 -8.16 -22.14
C PRO A 70 7.99 -6.63 -22.16
N GLU A 71 7.46 -6.07 -23.25
CA GLU A 71 7.13 -4.64 -23.36
C GLU A 71 6.00 -4.22 -22.41
N SER A 72 5.14 -5.17 -22.03
CA SER A 72 4.06 -4.96 -21.05
C SER A 72 4.51 -5.08 -19.59
N THR A 73 5.81 -5.28 -19.33
CA THR A 73 6.35 -5.39 -17.97
C THR A 73 6.25 -4.04 -17.23
N LEU A 74 5.54 -4.04 -16.10
CA LEU A 74 5.48 -2.90 -15.17
C LEU A 74 6.56 -2.98 -14.09
N SER A 75 6.86 -4.19 -13.62
CA SER A 75 7.89 -4.41 -12.61
C SER A 75 8.44 -5.83 -12.68
N SER A 76 9.75 -5.96 -12.44
CA SER A 76 10.42 -7.25 -12.28
C SER A 76 10.78 -7.48 -10.82
N VAL A 77 10.56 -8.69 -10.34
CA VAL A 77 10.72 -9.09 -8.93
C VAL A 77 11.72 -10.22 -8.82
N THR A 78 12.69 -10.06 -7.93
CA THR A 78 13.83 -10.96 -7.79
C THR A 78 13.85 -11.65 -6.42
N LYS A 79 14.82 -12.55 -6.23
CA LYS A 79 15.03 -13.34 -5.01
C LYS A 79 14.72 -12.59 -3.70
N ASN A 80 14.08 -13.30 -2.76
CA ASN A 80 13.64 -12.85 -1.43
C ASN A 80 12.51 -11.81 -1.43
N ASN A 81 12.04 -11.34 -2.60
CA ASN A 81 10.90 -10.43 -2.68
C ASN A 81 9.60 -11.19 -2.93
N ILE A 82 8.48 -10.59 -2.52
CA ILE A 82 7.15 -11.20 -2.62
C ILE A 82 6.37 -10.76 -3.86
N ILE A 83 5.47 -11.58 -4.37
CA ILE A 83 4.42 -11.18 -5.31
C ILE A 83 3.08 -11.79 -4.89
N GLY A 84 1.99 -11.28 -5.46
CA GLY A 84 0.67 -11.84 -5.22
C GLY A 84 0.06 -11.46 -3.87
N TRP A 85 0.42 -10.29 -3.32
CA TRP A 85 -0.21 -9.75 -2.11
C TRP A 85 -1.71 -9.43 -2.29
N SER A 86 -2.21 -9.43 -3.54
CA SER A 86 -3.65 -9.50 -3.82
C SER A 86 -4.33 -10.66 -3.09
N SER A 87 -3.62 -11.73 -2.75
CA SER A 87 -4.18 -12.85 -1.99
C SER A 87 -4.49 -12.54 -0.53
N LEU A 88 -3.98 -11.41 -0.02
CA LEU A 88 -4.17 -10.98 1.37
C LEU A 88 -5.12 -9.78 1.47
N ILE A 89 -5.53 -9.20 0.34
CA ILE A 89 -6.25 -7.94 0.28
C ILE A 89 -7.45 -8.08 -0.68
N PRO A 90 -8.68 -7.75 -0.26
CA PRO A 90 -9.83 -7.74 -1.15
C PRO A 90 -9.59 -6.89 -2.43
N PRO A 91 -10.10 -7.32 -3.59
CA PRO A 91 -11.08 -8.38 -3.79
C PRO A 91 -10.46 -9.77 -4.07
N TYR A 92 -9.21 -10.05 -3.70
CA TYR A 92 -8.56 -11.37 -3.88
C TYR A 92 -8.42 -11.85 -5.33
N HIS A 93 -8.09 -10.94 -6.24
CA HIS A 93 -7.78 -11.27 -7.64
C HIS A 93 -6.45 -10.66 -8.06
N TYR A 94 -5.65 -11.38 -8.84
CA TYR A 94 -4.41 -10.85 -9.38
C TYR A 94 -4.70 -9.72 -10.37
N LYS A 95 -3.89 -8.66 -10.30
CA LYS A 95 -4.05 -7.44 -11.10
C LYS A 95 -3.06 -7.32 -12.25
N LEU A 96 -2.08 -8.21 -12.28
CA LEU A 96 -1.11 -8.39 -13.35
C LEU A 96 -0.94 -9.89 -13.54
N SER A 97 -0.49 -10.27 -14.72
CA SER A 97 0.02 -11.61 -14.99
C SER A 97 1.49 -11.70 -14.57
N ALA A 98 1.92 -12.85 -14.03
CA ALA A 98 3.30 -13.09 -13.62
C ALA A 98 3.99 -14.10 -14.53
N TYR A 99 5.16 -13.77 -15.08
CA TYR A 99 5.91 -14.62 -16.00
C TYR A 99 7.35 -14.81 -15.54
N CYS A 100 7.91 -16.00 -15.75
CA CYS A 100 9.33 -16.23 -15.52
C CYS A 100 10.16 -15.63 -16.65
N ASP A 101 11.05 -14.69 -16.32
CA ASP A 101 11.94 -14.03 -17.29
C ASP A 101 13.34 -14.67 -17.35
N SER A 102 13.75 -15.38 -16.30
CA SER A 102 14.98 -16.17 -16.31
C SER A 102 14.82 -17.52 -17.04
N LEU A 103 15.92 -18.22 -17.32
CA LEU A 103 15.89 -19.59 -17.87
C LEU A 103 15.01 -20.53 -17.02
N GLN A 104 15.11 -20.36 -15.70
CA GLN A 104 14.32 -21.07 -14.71
C GLN A 104 14.05 -20.13 -13.52
N CYS A 105 12.87 -20.23 -12.94
CA CYS A 105 12.50 -19.51 -11.72
C CYS A 105 11.95 -20.48 -10.67
N GLY A 106 12.45 -20.36 -9.44
CA GLY A 106 11.95 -21.09 -8.29
C GLY A 106 11.09 -20.19 -7.42
N MET A 107 9.89 -20.65 -7.08
CA MET A 107 8.91 -19.90 -6.30
C MET A 107 8.51 -20.68 -5.06
N LEU A 108 8.51 -20.02 -3.90
CA LEU A 108 7.83 -20.51 -2.71
C LEU A 108 6.37 -20.05 -2.77
N MET A 109 5.44 -21.00 -2.72
CA MET A 109 4.00 -20.78 -2.73
C MET A 109 3.47 -20.87 -1.30
N ILE A 110 2.85 -19.81 -0.79
CA ILE A 110 2.30 -19.73 0.57
C ILE A 110 0.77 -19.66 0.46
N ASP A 111 0.08 -20.61 1.08
CA ASP A 111 -1.39 -20.62 1.19
C ASP A 111 -1.88 -19.38 1.94
N ALA A 112 -2.58 -18.49 1.23
CA ALA A 112 -2.99 -17.20 1.78
C ALA A 112 -4.07 -17.32 2.85
N GLN A 113 -4.95 -18.32 2.75
CA GLN A 113 -6.03 -18.53 3.72
C GLN A 113 -5.45 -18.98 5.06
N LYS A 114 -4.52 -19.95 5.04
CA LYS A 114 -3.82 -20.41 6.24
C LYS A 114 -2.97 -19.31 6.85
N LEU A 115 -2.26 -18.54 6.02
CA LEU A 115 -1.48 -17.40 6.48
C LEU A 115 -2.37 -16.38 7.18
N LEU A 116 -3.45 -15.91 6.56
CA LEU A 116 -4.36 -14.93 7.16
C LEU A 116 -4.99 -15.43 8.47
N ALA A 117 -5.41 -16.69 8.53
CA ALA A 117 -5.95 -17.29 9.75
C ALA A 117 -4.90 -17.26 10.87
N TYR A 118 -3.68 -17.69 10.59
CA TYR A 118 -2.58 -17.67 11.55
C TYR A 118 -2.24 -16.26 12.03
N LEU A 119 -2.18 -15.27 11.14
CA LEU A 119 -1.90 -13.87 11.50
C LEU A 119 -3.01 -13.26 12.38
N LYS A 120 -4.27 -13.64 12.14
CA LYS A 120 -5.42 -13.21 12.96
C LYS A 120 -5.38 -13.83 14.36
N GLU A 121 -5.01 -15.11 14.46
CA GLU A 121 -4.86 -15.82 15.74
C GLU A 121 -3.59 -15.39 16.50
N ASN A 122 -2.61 -14.82 15.80
CA ASN A 122 -1.34 -14.36 16.37
C ASN A 122 -1.09 -12.88 16.02
N PRO A 123 -1.82 -11.93 16.64
CA PRO A 123 -1.82 -10.53 16.22
C PRO A 123 -0.44 -9.86 16.24
N LYS A 124 0.47 -10.29 17.12
CA LYS A 124 1.86 -9.80 17.10
C LYS A 124 2.55 -10.12 15.78
N THR A 125 2.46 -11.38 15.32
CA THR A 125 2.98 -11.80 14.03
C THR A 125 2.25 -11.09 12.89
N GLY A 126 0.92 -10.99 12.96
CA GLY A 126 0.11 -10.25 12.00
C GLY A 126 0.53 -8.79 11.83
N TYR A 127 0.70 -8.08 12.95
CA TYR A 127 1.21 -6.71 12.98
C TYR A 127 2.59 -6.59 12.32
N GLN A 128 3.51 -7.51 12.62
CA GLN A 128 4.85 -7.50 12.03
C GLN A 128 4.83 -7.74 10.52
N VAL A 129 4.04 -8.72 10.04
CA VAL A 129 3.90 -9.03 8.61
C VAL A 129 3.29 -7.85 7.85
N PHE A 130 2.17 -7.30 8.32
CA PHE A 130 1.54 -6.17 7.63
C PHE A 130 2.38 -4.89 7.71
N SER A 131 3.16 -4.69 8.78
CA SER A 131 4.15 -3.60 8.85
C SER A 131 5.26 -3.74 7.82
N ALA A 132 5.79 -4.96 7.65
CA ALA A 132 6.78 -5.24 6.62
C ALA A 132 6.18 -5.03 5.21
N MET A 133 5.00 -5.60 4.94
CA MET A 133 4.33 -5.47 3.65
C MET A 133 3.92 -4.04 3.31
N LEU A 134 3.49 -3.22 4.28
CA LEU A 134 3.16 -1.82 4.02
C LEU A 134 4.36 -1.07 3.45
N ARG A 135 5.57 -1.36 3.96
CA ARG A 135 6.81 -0.79 3.41
C ARG A 135 7.14 -1.35 2.02
N VAL A 136 6.86 -2.63 1.76
CA VAL A 136 7.05 -3.25 0.44
C VAL A 136 6.17 -2.56 -0.60
N VAL A 137 4.86 -2.47 -0.33
CA VAL A 137 3.91 -1.85 -1.25
C VAL A 137 4.21 -0.36 -1.41
N GLY A 138 4.56 0.33 -0.33
CA GLY A 138 4.98 1.74 -0.38
C GLY A 138 6.15 1.96 -1.32
N ARG A 139 7.25 1.20 -1.19
CA ARG A 139 8.39 1.28 -2.12
C ARG A 139 8.03 0.96 -3.57
N ARG A 140 7.11 0.01 -3.79
CA ARG A 140 6.65 -0.33 -5.14
C ARG A 140 5.83 0.80 -5.74
N PHE A 141 4.98 1.45 -4.93
CA PHE A 141 4.22 2.62 -5.34
C PHE A 141 5.17 3.74 -5.77
N GLU A 142 6.20 4.01 -4.97
CA GLU A 142 7.23 5.02 -5.30
C GLU A 142 7.93 4.74 -6.63
N ARG A 143 8.40 3.50 -6.85
CA ARG A 143 9.04 3.11 -8.12
C ARG A 143 8.11 3.22 -9.32
N LEU A 144 6.84 2.88 -9.12
CA LEU A 144 5.84 2.96 -10.18
C LEU A 144 5.59 4.41 -10.57
N GLN A 145 5.46 5.32 -9.60
CA GLN A 145 5.38 6.77 -9.83
C GLN A 145 6.61 7.30 -10.59
N GLU A 146 7.82 6.94 -10.16
CA GLU A 146 9.06 7.32 -10.83
C GLU A 146 9.10 6.85 -12.29
N SER A 147 8.63 5.61 -12.55
CA SER A 147 8.57 5.05 -13.90
C SER A 147 7.50 5.68 -14.81
N ALA A 148 6.55 6.41 -14.23
CA ALA A 148 5.52 7.17 -14.94
C ALA A 148 5.94 8.63 -15.18
N GLY A 149 7.17 9.01 -14.79
CA GLY A 149 7.67 10.38 -14.94
C GLY A 149 7.24 11.35 -13.84
N GLU A 150 6.59 10.86 -12.77
CA GLU A 150 6.35 11.68 -11.58
C GLU A 150 7.67 11.87 -10.84
N THR A 151 8.20 13.09 -10.83
CA THR A 151 9.36 13.43 -10.02
C THR A 151 8.94 13.59 -8.56
N SER A 152 9.67 12.95 -7.65
CA SER A 152 9.64 13.35 -6.24
C SER A 152 10.06 14.82 -6.21
N PRO A 153 9.32 15.74 -5.56
CA PRO A 153 9.76 17.12 -5.47
C PRO A 153 11.14 17.12 -4.80
N VAL A 154 12.17 17.43 -5.58
CA VAL A 154 13.47 17.78 -5.04
C VAL A 154 13.18 19.01 -4.18
N LEU A 155 13.35 18.87 -2.87
CA LEU A 155 13.32 19.98 -1.94
C LEU A 155 14.22 21.07 -2.51
N ASP A 156 13.62 22.13 -3.04
CA ASP A 156 14.31 23.41 -3.09
C ASP A 156 14.53 23.81 -1.63
N LYS A 157 15.70 23.43 -1.10
CA LYS A 157 16.12 23.68 0.28
C LYS A 157 16.14 25.17 0.63
N THR A 158 15.98 26.06 -0.36
CA THR A 158 15.89 27.50 -0.14
C THR A 158 14.49 27.98 0.22
N ASN A 159 13.44 27.18 -0.02
CA ASN A 159 12.05 27.50 0.27
C ASN A 159 11.30 26.38 1.02
N ALA A 160 12.03 25.55 1.78
CA ALA A 160 11.44 24.66 2.77
C ALA A 160 10.76 25.50 3.87
N ARG A 161 9.58 26.03 3.56
CA ARG A 161 8.62 26.38 4.60
C ARG A 161 8.36 25.08 5.32
N THR A 162 8.90 24.97 6.52
CA THR A 162 8.36 24.09 7.56
C THR A 162 6.96 24.62 7.92
N THR A 163 6.04 24.65 6.95
CA THR A 163 4.62 24.67 7.27
C THR A 163 4.34 23.27 7.76
N THR A 164 4.53 23.10 9.07
CA THR A 164 3.52 22.35 9.82
C THR A 164 2.22 23.03 9.40
N TYR A 165 1.51 22.51 8.40
CA TYR A 165 0.15 22.95 8.14
C TYR A 165 -0.62 22.52 9.38
N GLY A 166 -0.61 23.42 10.36
CA GLY A 166 -1.61 23.45 11.39
C GLY A 166 -2.93 23.42 10.66
N ILE A 167 -3.79 22.49 11.10
CA ILE A 167 -5.23 22.55 10.99
C ILE A 167 -5.67 23.96 10.50
N PRO A 168 -6.23 24.12 9.28
CA PRO A 168 -6.56 25.42 8.69
C PRO A 168 -7.24 26.40 9.68
N ALA A 169 -7.07 27.70 9.47
CA ALA A 169 -7.77 28.68 10.31
C ALA A 169 -9.30 28.48 10.19
N GLY A 170 -9.96 28.12 11.30
CA GLY A 170 -11.41 27.84 11.34
C GLY A 170 -11.79 26.36 11.36
N THR A 171 -10.82 25.45 11.39
CA THR A 171 -11.10 24.03 11.61
C THR A 171 -11.50 23.80 13.07
N ARG A 172 -12.57 23.03 13.27
CA ARG A 172 -13.08 22.70 14.59
C ARG A 172 -12.50 21.37 15.03
N GLU A 173 -11.67 21.37 16.06
CA GLU A 173 -11.36 20.14 16.79
C GLU A 173 -12.62 19.71 17.55
N VAL A 174 -13.13 18.52 17.25
CA VAL A 174 -14.31 17.95 17.91
C VAL A 174 -13.85 16.84 18.86
N MET A 175 -14.41 16.84 20.08
CA MET A 175 -14.15 15.78 21.05
C MET A 175 -14.60 14.43 20.49
N VAL A 176 -13.71 13.44 20.50
CA VAL A 176 -14.01 12.08 20.04
C VAL A 176 -14.89 11.38 21.08
N SER A 177 -16.15 11.05 20.73
CA SER A 177 -17.03 10.26 21.60
C SER A 177 -16.74 8.75 21.46
N HIS A 178 -17.32 7.90 22.32
CA HIS A 178 -17.13 6.44 22.22
C HIS A 178 -17.84 5.86 20.98
N GLU A 179 -19.11 6.23 20.79
CA GLU A 179 -19.96 5.87 19.64
C GLU A 179 -19.34 6.24 18.28
N PHE A 180 -18.40 7.19 18.28
CA PHE A 180 -17.73 7.71 17.10
C PHE A 180 -16.74 6.73 16.46
N LEU A 181 -15.92 6.03 17.26
CA LEU A 181 -14.93 5.09 16.70
C LEU A 181 -15.58 3.78 16.27
N GLU A 182 -16.63 3.33 16.97
CA GLU A 182 -17.35 2.09 16.69
C GLU A 182 -17.93 2.02 15.27
N GLN A 183 -18.32 3.17 14.70
CA GLN A 183 -18.93 3.24 13.37
C GLN A 183 -17.90 3.19 12.24
N THR A 184 -16.61 3.37 12.53
CA THR A 184 -15.54 3.38 11.53
C THR A 184 -15.10 1.95 11.23
N ASP A 185 -15.12 1.54 9.96
CA ASP A 185 -14.86 0.14 9.55
C ASP A 185 -13.58 -0.47 10.14
N VAL A 186 -12.50 0.31 10.23
CA VAL A 186 -11.21 -0.13 10.81
C VAL A 186 -11.30 -0.52 12.29
N PHE A 187 -12.26 0.02 13.02
CA PHE A 187 -12.36 -0.09 14.48
C PHE A 187 -13.54 -0.97 14.92
N LYS A 188 -14.39 -1.44 13.99
CA LYS A 188 -15.58 -2.25 14.30
C LYS A 188 -15.30 -3.55 15.06
N SER A 189 -14.10 -4.11 14.93
CA SER A 189 -13.71 -5.36 15.61
C SER A 189 -12.95 -5.15 16.92
N LEU A 190 -12.76 -3.90 17.35
CA LEU A 190 -12.04 -3.57 18.57
C LEU A 190 -12.98 -3.54 19.78
N THR A 191 -12.46 -3.93 20.94
CA THR A 191 -13.16 -3.84 22.22
C THR A 191 -13.23 -2.39 22.72
N ASP A 192 -14.17 -2.07 23.61
CA ASP A 192 -14.30 -0.73 24.23
C ASP A 192 -12.99 -0.23 24.86
N ALA A 193 -12.21 -1.13 25.50
CA ALA A 193 -10.92 -0.80 26.07
C ALA A 193 -9.90 -0.39 25.00
N GLN A 194 -9.87 -1.10 23.88
CA GLN A 194 -9.01 -0.81 22.73
C GLN A 194 -9.41 0.50 22.04
N LEU A 195 -10.71 0.70 21.83
CA LEU A 195 -11.26 1.94 21.30
C LEU A 195 -10.90 3.13 22.20
N SER A 196 -10.99 2.97 23.52
CA SER A 196 -10.59 3.99 24.49
C SER A 196 -9.11 4.38 24.36
N SER A 197 -8.23 3.40 24.09
CA SER A 197 -6.80 3.66 23.87
C SER A 197 -6.55 4.51 22.62
N ILE A 198 -7.22 4.18 21.51
CA ILE A 198 -7.15 4.95 20.26
C ILE A 198 -7.73 6.35 20.46
N ARG A 199 -8.90 6.46 21.10
CA ARG A 199 -9.61 7.73 21.33
C ARG A 199 -8.76 8.78 22.04
N LYS A 200 -7.93 8.36 23.01
CA LYS A 200 -7.04 9.27 23.76
C LYS A 200 -5.96 9.92 22.90
N ASN A 201 -5.71 9.38 21.71
CA ASN A 201 -4.64 9.80 20.81
C ASN A 201 -5.17 10.16 19.41
N ALA A 202 -6.49 10.36 19.29
CA ALA A 202 -7.17 10.68 18.05
C ALA A 202 -7.75 12.08 18.10
N ASP A 203 -7.50 12.87 17.06
CA ASP A 203 -8.18 14.14 16.82
C ASP A 203 -9.22 13.98 15.72
N VAL A 204 -10.28 14.80 15.77
CA VAL A 204 -11.29 14.86 14.70
C VAL A 204 -11.31 16.26 14.14
N ILE A 205 -11.13 16.34 12.83
CA ILE A 205 -10.86 17.57 12.12
C ILE A 205 -11.79 17.66 10.91
N ASP A 206 -12.56 18.76 10.84
CA ASP A 206 -13.51 19.01 9.77
C ASP A 206 -12.97 19.97 8.71
N PHE A 207 -12.87 19.51 7.47
CA PHE A 207 -12.42 20.28 6.31
C PHE A 207 -13.61 20.71 5.44
N LYS A 208 -13.53 21.89 4.82
CA LYS A 208 -14.49 22.33 3.79
C LYS A 208 -14.04 21.86 2.42
N LYS A 209 -14.95 21.90 1.46
CA LYS A 209 -14.64 21.63 0.05
C LYS A 209 -13.38 22.37 -0.40
N ASP A 210 -12.51 21.66 -1.09
CA ASP A 210 -11.23 22.11 -1.66
C ASP A 210 -10.16 22.49 -0.62
N ASP A 211 -10.43 22.37 0.68
CA ASP A 211 -9.39 22.49 1.70
C ASP A 211 -8.35 21.39 1.49
N ARG A 212 -7.08 21.80 1.45
CA ARG A 212 -5.95 20.88 1.39
C ARG A 212 -5.62 20.34 2.77
N ILE A 213 -5.58 19.02 2.88
CA ILE A 213 -5.27 18.27 4.12
C ILE A 213 -3.75 18.18 4.32
N PHE A 214 -3.01 17.86 3.26
CA PHE A 214 -1.54 17.93 3.19
C PHE A 214 -1.08 18.06 1.73
N ALA A 215 0.14 18.53 1.52
CA ALA A 215 0.76 18.57 0.22
C ALA A 215 1.70 17.37 -0.03
N GLN A 216 1.86 16.99 -1.28
CA GLN A 216 2.90 16.08 -1.72
C GLN A 216 4.28 16.63 -1.35
N GLY A 217 5.15 15.77 -0.83
CA GLY A 217 6.47 16.14 -0.31
C GLY A 217 6.48 16.61 1.16
N ASP A 218 5.33 16.97 1.75
CA ASP A 218 5.25 17.29 3.17
C ASP A 218 5.67 16.08 4.02
N SER A 219 6.21 16.34 5.23
CA SER A 219 6.55 15.27 6.17
C SER A 219 5.30 14.50 6.63
N ALA A 220 5.27 13.21 6.36
CA ALA A 220 4.19 12.32 6.75
C ALA A 220 4.35 11.88 8.21
N THR A 221 3.45 12.39 9.05
CA THR A 221 3.46 12.17 10.50
C THR A 221 2.18 11.55 11.03
N HIS A 222 1.12 11.53 10.22
CA HIS A 222 -0.22 11.10 10.65
C HIS A 222 -0.85 10.13 9.66
N VAL A 223 -1.62 9.20 10.21
CA VAL A 223 -2.65 8.47 9.49
C VAL A 223 -3.93 9.27 9.57
N TRP A 224 -4.67 9.28 8.47
CA TRP A 224 -5.98 9.92 8.36
C TRP A 224 -7.01 8.89 7.97
N ILE A 225 -8.17 8.91 8.62
CA ILE A 225 -9.30 8.03 8.30
C ILE A 225 -10.51 8.92 8.03
N VAL A 226 -11.17 8.68 6.91
CA VAL A 226 -12.40 9.40 6.56
C VAL A 226 -13.54 8.83 7.38
N ARG A 227 -14.17 9.69 8.16
CA ARG A 227 -15.43 9.36 8.84
C ARG A 227 -16.62 9.72 7.96
N GLU A 228 -16.61 10.94 7.43
CA GLU A 228 -17.68 11.45 6.58
C GLU A 228 -17.12 12.36 5.49
N GLY A 229 -17.80 12.37 4.34
CA GLY A 229 -17.34 13.04 3.14
C GLY A 229 -16.43 12.18 2.27
N GLU A 230 -15.86 12.81 1.26
CA GLU A 230 -14.97 12.17 0.29
C GLU A 230 -13.65 12.94 0.23
N VAL A 231 -12.55 12.21 0.36
CA VAL A 231 -11.19 12.76 0.21
C VAL A 231 -10.62 12.29 -1.11
N ARG A 232 -10.10 13.26 -1.87
CA ARG A 232 -9.38 13.03 -3.12
C ARG A 232 -7.89 13.12 -2.87
N LEU A 233 -7.16 12.08 -3.24
CA LEU A 233 -5.70 12.11 -3.35
C LEU A 233 -5.33 12.35 -4.81
N GLN A 234 -4.41 13.28 -5.06
CA GLN A 234 -3.91 13.57 -6.40
C GLN A 234 -2.39 13.73 -6.43
N ALA A 235 -1.76 13.33 -7.53
CA ALA A 235 -0.38 13.72 -7.81
C ALA A 235 -0.35 15.21 -8.15
N GLU A 236 0.57 15.98 -7.56
CA GLU A 236 0.78 17.37 -7.96
C GLU A 236 1.69 17.43 -9.18
N THR A 237 1.18 17.99 -10.27
CA THR A 237 1.96 18.31 -11.46
C THR A 237 2.85 19.51 -11.16
N ILE A 238 4.17 19.35 -11.27
CA ILE A 238 5.03 20.52 -11.43
C ILE A 238 4.81 21.00 -12.87
N GLU A 239 4.12 22.13 -13.04
CA GLU A 239 4.12 22.86 -14.31
C GLU A 239 5.55 23.30 -14.61
N ASN A 240 6.34 22.43 -15.25
CA ASN A 240 7.57 22.85 -15.90
C ASN A 240 7.16 23.49 -17.23
N GLU A 241 6.98 24.81 -17.22
CA GLU A 241 6.99 25.62 -18.44
C GLU A 241 8.32 25.37 -19.18
N GLY A 242 8.35 24.47 -20.17
CA GLY A 242 9.46 24.37 -21.11
C GLY A 242 9.94 22.99 -21.57
N LEU A 243 9.37 21.87 -21.10
CA LEU A 243 9.67 20.56 -21.68
C LEU A 243 8.43 20.00 -22.38
N ASN A 244 8.58 19.62 -23.65
CA ASN A 244 7.66 18.80 -24.44
C ASN A 244 7.53 17.38 -23.83
N GLY A 245 7.13 17.28 -22.56
CA GLY A 245 6.65 16.06 -21.96
C GLY A 245 5.16 15.96 -22.26
N GLY A 246 4.71 14.79 -22.72
CA GLY A 246 3.29 14.52 -22.92
C GLY A 246 2.45 14.80 -21.67
N PRO A 247 1.10 14.78 -21.80
CA PRO A 247 0.21 15.12 -20.68
C PRO A 247 0.55 14.26 -19.45
N LEU A 248 0.96 14.93 -18.35
CA LEU A 248 1.20 14.25 -17.09
C LEU A 248 -0.10 13.55 -16.64
N MET A 249 0.07 12.34 -16.13
CA MET A 249 -1.01 11.52 -15.60
C MET A 249 -1.69 12.23 -14.42
N SER A 250 -2.97 12.59 -14.58
CA SER A 250 -3.77 13.10 -13.46
C SER A 250 -4.32 11.91 -12.68
N PHE A 251 -3.52 11.37 -11.75
CA PHE A 251 -4.01 10.35 -10.85
C PHE A 251 -4.94 10.97 -9.80
N MET A 252 -6.15 10.39 -9.65
CA MET A 252 -7.10 10.76 -8.60
C MET A 252 -7.68 9.51 -7.95
N SER A 253 -7.70 9.48 -6.61
CA SER A 253 -8.22 8.36 -5.84
C SER A 253 -9.09 8.84 -4.68
N GLN A 254 -10.27 8.22 -4.51
CA GLN A 254 -11.06 8.34 -3.28
C GLN A 254 -10.44 7.46 -2.19
N ALA A 255 -10.15 8.04 -1.04
CA ALA A 255 -9.49 7.35 0.06
C ALA A 255 -10.38 7.28 1.31
N HIS A 256 -10.53 6.08 1.87
CA HIS A 256 -11.18 5.89 3.18
C HIS A 256 -10.15 5.95 4.33
N ALA A 257 -8.88 5.67 4.01
CA ALA A 257 -7.72 5.86 4.87
C ALA A 257 -6.52 6.28 4.02
N PHE A 258 -5.67 7.13 4.55
CA PHE A 258 -4.49 7.64 3.85
C PHE A 258 -3.44 8.17 4.83
N GLY A 259 -2.32 8.66 4.31
CA GLY A 259 -1.17 9.06 5.12
C GLY A 259 -0.35 7.89 5.69
N TRP A 260 -0.61 6.66 5.23
CA TRP A 260 0.17 5.47 5.57
C TRP A 260 1.67 5.60 5.25
N THR A 261 2.05 6.54 4.37
CA THR A 261 3.45 6.88 4.08
C THR A 261 4.21 7.35 5.32
N CYS A 262 3.53 7.74 6.41
CA CYS A 262 4.20 7.97 7.68
C CYS A 262 4.93 6.73 8.20
N PHE A 263 4.53 5.51 7.82
CA PHE A 263 5.22 4.26 8.19
C PHE A 263 6.30 3.81 7.19
N VAL A 264 6.47 4.52 6.08
CA VAL A 264 7.36 4.15 4.98
C VAL A 264 8.41 5.25 4.77
N PRO A 265 9.71 4.96 4.93
CA PRO A 265 10.76 5.92 4.58
C PRO A 265 10.62 6.38 3.11
N PRO A 266 10.83 7.67 2.79
CA PRO A 266 11.44 8.71 3.62
C PRO A 266 10.46 9.46 4.57
N TYR A 267 9.26 8.93 4.80
CA TYR A 267 8.22 9.55 5.63
C TYR A 267 7.72 10.88 5.07
N GLN A 268 7.39 10.87 3.78
CA GLN A 268 6.83 12.01 3.06
C GLN A 268 5.51 11.61 2.40
N TYR A 269 4.57 12.54 2.29
CA TYR A 269 3.35 12.28 1.52
C TYR A 269 3.69 12.21 0.03
N ARG A 270 3.19 11.17 -0.65
CA ARG A 270 3.48 10.91 -2.06
C ARG A 270 2.45 11.50 -3.02
N LEU A 271 1.32 11.94 -2.49
CA LEU A 271 0.22 12.60 -3.17
C LEU A 271 -0.24 13.75 -2.26
N SER A 272 -0.94 14.71 -2.82
CA SER A 272 -1.68 15.73 -2.05
C SER A 272 -3.09 15.27 -1.75
N GLY A 273 -3.58 15.59 -0.56
CA GLY A 273 -4.94 15.24 -0.13
C GLY A 273 -5.84 16.47 -0.02
N TYR A 274 -7.06 16.37 -0.53
CA TYR A 274 -8.06 17.44 -0.52
C TYR A 274 -9.41 16.92 -0.10
N CYS A 275 -10.18 17.74 0.60
CA CYS A 275 -11.60 17.45 0.78
C CYS A 275 -12.37 17.70 -0.53
N ASP A 276 -13.03 16.68 -1.05
CA ASP A 276 -13.70 16.71 -2.36
C ASP A 276 -15.20 17.01 -2.24
N SER A 277 -15.82 16.49 -1.19
CA SER A 277 -17.22 16.77 -0.82
C SER A 277 -17.38 18.17 -0.22
N ARG A 278 -18.64 18.59 0.03
CA ARG A 278 -18.96 19.89 0.64
C ARG A 278 -18.18 20.12 1.95
N TRP A 279 -18.01 19.04 2.71
CA TRP A 279 -17.20 18.97 3.91
C TRP A 279 -16.72 17.54 4.12
N CYS A 280 -15.64 17.37 4.87
CA CYS A 280 -15.06 16.09 5.25
C CYS A 280 -14.77 16.11 6.74
N SER A 281 -15.08 15.04 7.46
CA SER A 281 -14.69 14.87 8.87
C SER A 281 -13.71 13.72 8.96
N LEU A 282 -12.51 14.02 9.46
CA LEU A 282 -11.37 13.12 9.42
C LEU A 282 -10.87 12.81 10.82
N ILE A 283 -10.60 11.54 11.07
CA ILE A 283 -9.85 11.09 12.24
C ILE A 283 -8.36 11.21 11.92
N ARG A 284 -7.62 11.91 12.76
CA ARG A 284 -6.17 12.10 12.64
C ARG A 284 -5.48 11.38 13.78
N LEU A 285 -4.51 10.53 13.44
CA LEU A 285 -3.76 9.70 14.39
C LEU A 285 -2.27 9.90 14.17
N ASN A 286 -1.53 10.29 15.22
CA ASN A 286 -0.09 10.48 15.14
C ASN A 286 0.64 9.13 15.05
N ARG A 287 1.63 9.03 14.16
CA ARG A 287 2.43 7.81 13.99
C ARG A 287 3.10 7.33 15.27
N ILE A 288 3.64 8.24 16.09
CA ILE A 288 4.39 7.89 17.30
C ILE A 288 3.44 7.26 18.31
N ASP A 289 2.28 7.88 18.53
CA ASP A 289 1.26 7.34 19.43
C ASP A 289 0.69 6.03 18.91
N LEU A 290 0.40 5.91 17.62
CA LEU A 290 -0.06 4.66 17.02
C LEU A 290 0.94 3.52 17.26
N ARG A 291 2.24 3.76 17.06
CA ARG A 291 3.26 2.73 17.31
C ARG A 291 3.27 2.27 18.76
N ARG A 292 3.18 3.20 19.70
CA ARG A 292 3.08 2.87 21.13
C ARG A 292 1.83 2.02 21.41
N ILE A 293 0.67 2.44 20.90
CA ILE A 293 -0.59 1.70 21.06
C ILE A 293 -0.48 0.29 20.47
N PHE A 294 0.17 0.11 19.32
CA PHE A 294 0.34 -1.19 18.68
C PHE A 294 1.29 -2.11 19.44
N GLU A 295 2.32 -1.55 20.08
CA GLU A 295 3.26 -2.28 20.91
C GLU A 295 2.66 -2.66 22.28
N ASP A 296 1.74 -1.83 22.80
CA ASP A 296 0.97 -2.11 24.02
C ASP A 296 -0.15 -3.15 23.77
N ASP A 297 -0.80 -3.12 22.60
CA ASP A 297 -1.82 -4.08 22.19
C ASP A 297 -1.69 -4.43 20.69
N PHE A 298 -1.10 -5.61 20.43
CA PHE A 298 -0.87 -6.10 19.07
C PHE A 298 -2.16 -6.40 18.29
N ALA A 299 -3.30 -6.62 18.94
CA ALA A 299 -4.56 -6.78 18.23
C ALA A 299 -4.98 -5.47 17.56
N ILE A 300 -4.79 -4.33 18.24
CA ILE A 300 -4.98 -3.01 17.62
C ILE A 300 -4.03 -2.85 16.43
N GLY A 301 -2.74 -3.16 16.63
CA GLY A 301 -1.72 -3.09 15.58
C GLY A 301 -2.07 -3.93 14.35
N PHE A 302 -2.50 -5.18 14.56
CA PHE A 302 -2.94 -6.05 13.47
C PHE A 302 -4.13 -5.46 12.71
N HIS A 303 -5.19 -5.04 13.39
CA HIS A 303 -6.40 -4.52 12.75
C HIS A 303 -6.14 -3.24 11.96
N VAL A 304 -5.45 -2.26 12.56
CA VAL A 304 -5.14 -0.99 11.89
C VAL A 304 -4.20 -1.21 10.72
N MET A 305 -3.16 -2.03 10.86
CA MET A 305 -2.23 -2.30 9.76
C MET A 305 -2.88 -3.10 8.62
N SER A 306 -3.78 -4.03 8.93
CA SER A 306 -4.59 -4.73 7.92
C SER A 306 -5.41 -3.73 7.10
N PHE A 307 -6.09 -2.80 7.78
CA PHE A 307 -6.89 -1.77 7.11
C PHE A 307 -6.04 -0.81 6.26
N LEU A 308 -4.87 -0.40 6.76
CA LEU A 308 -3.94 0.41 5.98
C LEU A 308 -3.40 -0.34 4.76
N MET A 309 -3.16 -1.64 4.88
CA MET A 309 -2.79 -2.50 3.75
C MET A 309 -3.89 -2.52 2.69
N GLU A 310 -5.16 -2.62 3.08
CA GLU A 310 -6.26 -2.51 2.13
C GLU A 310 -6.34 -1.14 1.45
N ALA A 311 -6.14 -0.06 2.21
CA ALA A 311 -6.17 1.30 1.68
C ALA A 311 -5.05 1.54 0.66
N VAL A 312 -3.80 1.19 0.99
CA VAL A 312 -2.68 1.30 0.05
C VAL A 312 -2.85 0.34 -1.13
N GLY A 313 -3.40 -0.86 -0.91
CA GLY A 313 -3.65 -1.83 -1.97
C GLY A 313 -4.60 -1.26 -3.03
N ARG A 314 -5.72 -0.65 -2.60
CA ARG A 314 -6.66 0.02 -3.51
C ARG A 314 -6.01 1.16 -4.28
N GLN A 315 -5.25 2.03 -3.59
CA GLN A 315 -4.54 3.14 -4.21
C GLN A 315 -3.49 2.68 -5.22
N PHE A 316 -2.69 1.66 -4.86
CA PHE A 316 -1.67 1.09 -5.73
C PHE A 316 -2.29 0.49 -7.00
N VAL A 317 -3.39 -0.25 -6.87
CA VAL A 317 -4.09 -0.85 -8.02
C VAL A 317 -4.65 0.23 -8.95
N GLN A 318 -5.32 1.25 -8.40
CA GLN A 318 -5.85 2.35 -9.23
C GLN A 318 -4.74 3.07 -9.99
N TYR A 319 -3.60 3.32 -9.34
CA TYR A 319 -2.44 3.95 -9.97
C TYR A 319 -1.83 3.05 -11.06
N GLN A 320 -1.67 1.76 -10.76
CA GLN A 320 -1.16 0.78 -11.70
C GLN A 320 -2.03 0.64 -12.95
N ASP A 321 -3.36 0.65 -12.79
CA ASP A 321 -4.30 0.58 -13.90
C ASP A 321 -4.20 1.83 -14.80
N GLU A 322 -3.97 3.01 -14.21
CA GLU A 322 -3.73 4.25 -14.95
C GLU A 322 -2.42 4.17 -15.76
N VAL A 323 -1.32 3.72 -15.14
CA VAL A 323 -0.02 3.54 -15.82
C VAL A 323 -0.13 2.51 -16.94
N ALA A 324 -0.78 1.37 -16.69
CA ALA A 324 -1.00 0.34 -17.69
C ALA A 324 -1.83 0.88 -18.87
N ARG A 325 -2.88 1.67 -18.61
CA ARG A 325 -3.70 2.28 -19.65
C ARG A 325 -2.90 3.26 -20.50
N SER A 326 -2.12 4.15 -19.87
CA SER A 326 -1.28 5.11 -20.59
C SER A 326 -0.28 4.42 -21.51
N ARG A 327 0.47 3.44 -20.97
CA ARG A 327 1.44 2.65 -21.76
C ARG A 327 0.77 1.82 -22.85
N GLY A 328 -0.39 1.24 -22.57
CA GLY A 328 -1.18 0.50 -23.56
C GLY A 328 -1.61 1.36 -24.74
N ILE A 329 -2.04 2.60 -24.50
CA ILE A 329 -2.38 3.56 -25.56
C ILE A 329 -1.15 3.90 -26.40
N GLU A 330 0.00 4.19 -25.79
CA GLU A 330 1.26 4.43 -26.50
C GLU A 330 1.66 3.23 -27.36
N MET A 331 1.59 2.02 -26.81
CA MET A 331 1.86 0.77 -27.54
C MET A 331 0.88 0.50 -28.68
N MET A 332 -0.34 1.05 -28.65
CA MET A 332 -1.29 0.95 -29.77
C MET A 332 -1.04 2.02 -30.84
N ASN A 333 -0.54 3.19 -30.46
CA ASN A 333 -0.30 4.32 -31.36
C ASN A 333 1.04 4.25 -32.09
N HIS A 334 2.00 3.45 -31.62
CA HIS A 334 3.33 3.28 -32.23
C HIS A 334 3.38 2.21 -33.35
N TRP A 335 2.23 1.79 -33.89
CA TRP A 335 2.09 0.79 -34.95
C TRP A 335 1.22 1.31 -36.10
#